data_AF-A0A7V7QLF8-F1
#
_entry.id   AF-A0A7V7QLF8-F1
#
_cell.length_a   1.000
_cell.length_b   1.000
_cell.length_c   1.000
_cell.angle_alpha   90.00
_cell.angle_beta   90.00
_cell.angle_gamma   90.00
#
_symmetry.space_group_name_H-M   'P 1'
#
loop_
_entity.id
_entity.type
_entity.pdbx_description
1 polymer ?
#
loop_
_entity_poly.entity_id
_entity_poly.type
_entity_poly.pdbx_seq_one_letter_code
_entity_poly.pdbx_strand_id
1 'polypeptide(L)'
;MDSNSSLFDKIREKKENELVYKDNLQNSGVTIAISKAKYLGGYPDILDEKTGDVVVKTIGVFFRDNKYNFMFVPVEQIVKAEFRTGEQVSKNERLSRILAFSGFDFAFNKKKREGIIFLSITYRENLVESSILFECKNANKIASAITKIVQEHAKEKKVETDTTLIELMKEISVLRAMNVLTEEEFHQKKMDILSRM
;
A
#
# COMPACT_ATOMS: atom_id res chain seq x y z
N MET A 1 -28.29 -13.20 -35.93
CA MET A 1 -28.57 -13.10 -34.47
C MET A 1 -27.24 -13.39 -33.78
N ASP A 2 -26.27 -12.47 -33.81
CA ASP A 2 -24.87 -12.85 -33.52
C ASP A 2 -24.10 -11.85 -32.62
N SER A 3 -24.78 -10.82 -32.09
CA SER A 3 -24.14 -9.81 -31.26
C SER A 3 -23.94 -10.23 -29.79
N ASN A 4 -24.73 -11.19 -29.29
CA ASN A 4 -24.70 -11.57 -27.87
C ASN A 4 -23.53 -12.51 -27.52
N SER A 5 -23.08 -13.38 -28.43
CA SER A 5 -21.94 -14.30 -28.21
C SER A 5 -20.67 -13.54 -27.84
N SER A 6 -20.33 -12.50 -28.63
CA SER A 6 -19.07 -11.74 -28.45
C SER A 6 -18.99 -10.96 -27.14
N LEU A 7 -20.13 -10.65 -26.52
CA LEU A 7 -20.20 -9.84 -25.31
C LEU A 7 -20.00 -10.72 -24.06
N PHE A 8 -20.59 -11.91 -24.05
CA PHE A 8 -20.35 -12.91 -23.00
C PHE A 8 -18.91 -13.42 -23.00
N ASP A 9 -18.32 -13.63 -24.17
CA ASP A 9 -16.92 -14.07 -24.30
C ASP A 9 -15.95 -13.00 -23.75
N LYS A 10 -16.16 -11.72 -24.08
CA LYS A 10 -15.37 -10.60 -23.53
C LYS A 10 -15.52 -10.44 -22.02
N ILE A 11 -16.72 -10.63 -21.47
CA ILE A 11 -16.94 -10.57 -20.01
C ILE A 11 -16.23 -11.72 -19.31
N ARG A 12 -16.26 -12.92 -19.89
CA ARG A 12 -15.59 -14.10 -19.35
C ARG A 12 -14.07 -13.94 -19.38
N GLU A 13 -13.51 -13.53 -20.51
CA GLU A 13 -12.08 -13.27 -20.69
C GLU A 13 -11.58 -12.19 -19.71
N LYS A 14 -12.35 -11.11 -19.53
CA LYS A 14 -12.03 -10.06 -18.54
C LYS A 14 -11.97 -10.60 -17.11
N LYS A 15 -12.93 -11.46 -16.73
CA LYS A 15 -12.96 -12.07 -15.39
C LYS A 15 -11.80 -13.06 -15.18
N GLU A 16 -11.49 -13.88 -16.17
CA GLU A 16 -10.38 -14.84 -16.11
C GLU A 16 -9.03 -14.11 -15.99
N ASN A 17 -8.82 -13.04 -16.77
CA ASN A 17 -7.62 -12.19 -16.68
C ASN A 17 -7.48 -11.49 -15.32
N GLU A 18 -8.58 -11.01 -14.75
CA GLU A 18 -8.59 -10.38 -13.43
C GLU A 18 -8.23 -11.38 -12.32
N LEU A 19 -8.71 -12.63 -12.42
CA LEU A 19 -8.41 -13.69 -11.47
C LEU A 19 -6.92 -14.07 -11.51
N VAL A 20 -6.38 -14.26 -12.71
CA VAL A 20 -4.95 -14.57 -12.92
C VAL A 20 -4.05 -13.44 -12.41
N TYR A 21 -4.43 -12.18 -12.65
CA TYR A 21 -3.69 -11.04 -12.11
C TYR A 21 -3.68 -11.03 -10.58
N LYS A 22 -4.84 -11.26 -9.95
CA LYS A 22 -4.96 -11.34 -8.49
C LYS A 22 -4.11 -12.47 -7.90
N ASP A 23 -4.10 -13.64 -8.54
CA ASP A 23 -3.28 -14.78 -8.09
C ASP A 23 -1.78 -14.48 -8.24
N ASN A 24 -1.35 -13.93 -9.37
CA ASN A 24 0.04 -13.55 -9.58
C ASN A 24 0.50 -12.50 -8.57
N LEU A 25 -0.33 -11.50 -8.30
CA LEU A 25 -0.04 -10.45 -7.33
C LEU A 25 0.01 -10.99 -5.90
N GLN A 26 -0.90 -11.90 -5.54
CA GLN A 26 -0.90 -12.60 -4.25
C GLN A 26 0.31 -13.49 -4.05
N ASN A 27 0.90 -14.03 -5.11
CA ASN A 27 2.10 -14.86 -5.05
C ASN A 27 3.39 -14.07 -5.16
N SER A 28 3.31 -12.79 -5.52
CA SER A 28 4.45 -11.88 -5.62
C SER A 28 4.91 -11.39 -4.24
N GLY A 29 6.20 -11.08 -4.12
CA GLY A 29 6.82 -10.53 -2.91
C GLY A 29 6.99 -11.51 -1.75
N VAL A 30 7.93 -11.19 -0.86
CA VAL A 30 8.21 -12.00 0.33
C VAL A 30 7.24 -11.64 1.44
N THR A 31 6.61 -12.64 2.06
CA THR A 31 5.73 -12.44 3.22
C THR A 31 6.55 -12.11 4.46
N ILE A 32 6.28 -10.96 5.06
CA ILE A 32 6.96 -10.46 6.26
C ILE A 32 6.15 -10.76 7.51
N ALA A 33 4.83 -10.60 7.46
CA ALA A 33 3.95 -10.87 8.58
C ALA A 33 2.54 -11.25 8.13
N ILE A 34 1.84 -12.01 8.98
CA ILE A 34 0.45 -12.39 8.79
C ILE A 34 -0.28 -12.37 10.13
N SER A 35 -1.53 -11.92 10.13
CA SER A 35 -2.43 -12.05 11.28
C SER A 35 -3.87 -12.11 10.83
N LYS A 36 -4.68 -12.89 11.56
CA LYS A 36 -6.13 -12.82 11.47
C LYS A 36 -6.63 -11.45 11.91
N ALA A 37 -7.59 -10.91 11.19
CA ALA A 37 -8.24 -9.65 11.50
C ALA A 37 -9.69 -9.64 11.00
N LYS A 38 -10.50 -8.75 11.60
CA LYS A 38 -11.81 -8.39 11.08
C LYS A 38 -11.69 -7.03 10.40
N TYR A 39 -11.92 -6.97 9.10
CA TYR A 39 -12.07 -5.73 8.34
C TYR A 39 -13.36 -5.02 8.75
N LEU A 40 -13.23 -3.73 9.05
CA LEU A 40 -14.33 -2.88 9.53
C LEU A 40 -14.69 -1.77 8.53
N GLY A 41 -13.92 -1.59 7.45
CA GLY A 41 -14.24 -0.59 6.43
C GLY A 41 -13.05 0.27 6.02
N GLY A 42 -13.34 1.18 5.08
CA GLY A 42 -12.40 2.19 4.61
C GLY A 42 -11.68 1.87 3.30
N TYR A 43 -11.93 0.71 2.70
CA TYR A 43 -11.50 0.36 1.35
C TYR A 43 -12.68 0.37 0.36
N PRO A 44 -12.60 1.03 -0.81
CA PRO A 44 -13.74 1.25 -1.71
C PRO A 44 -14.45 -0.03 -2.16
N ASP A 45 -13.69 -1.08 -2.47
CA ASP A 45 -14.24 -2.30 -3.08
C ASP A 45 -14.76 -3.33 -2.06
N ILE A 46 -14.61 -3.04 -0.76
CA ILE A 46 -15.10 -3.91 0.32
C ILE A 46 -16.06 -3.12 1.19
N LEU A 47 -17.35 -3.32 0.96
CA LEU A 47 -18.42 -2.61 1.65
C LEU A 47 -18.76 -3.20 3.01
N ASP A 48 -18.74 -4.53 3.11
CA ASP A 48 -19.17 -5.24 4.32
C ASP A 48 -17.99 -5.61 5.23
N GLU A 49 -18.29 -5.78 6.52
CA GLU A 49 -17.34 -6.38 7.45
C GLU A 49 -16.97 -7.81 7.04
N LYS A 50 -15.67 -8.13 7.10
CA LYS A 50 -15.16 -9.46 6.71
C LYS A 50 -14.09 -9.93 7.67
N THR A 51 -14.07 -11.22 7.98
CA THR A 51 -12.97 -11.83 8.72
C THR A 51 -12.03 -12.52 7.74
N GLY A 52 -10.73 -12.28 7.92
CA GLY A 52 -9.71 -12.78 7.01
C GLY A 52 -8.30 -12.61 7.58
N ASP A 53 -7.32 -12.74 6.70
CA ASP A 53 -5.91 -12.51 7.02
C ASP A 53 -5.48 -11.16 6.46
N VAL A 54 -4.83 -10.36 7.30
CA VAL A 54 -3.97 -9.26 6.85
C VAL A 54 -2.58 -9.84 6.63
N VAL A 55 -2.08 -9.74 5.40
CA VAL A 55 -0.78 -10.25 4.98
C VAL A 55 0.10 -9.08 4.56
N VAL A 56 1.23 -8.90 5.24
CA VAL A 56 2.23 -7.89 4.90
C VAL A 56 3.31 -8.56 4.06
N LYS A 57 3.53 -8.02 2.87
CA LYS A 57 4.58 -8.45 1.96
C LYS A 57 5.49 -7.28 1.60
N THR A 58 6.65 -7.56 1.02
CA THR A 58 7.58 -6.52 0.52
C THR A 58 6.92 -5.54 -0.45
N ILE A 59 5.99 -6.01 -1.27
CA ILE A 59 5.27 -5.20 -2.27
C ILE A 59 4.07 -4.42 -1.73
N GLY A 60 3.67 -4.64 -0.47
CA GLY A 60 2.53 -3.95 0.14
C GLY A 60 1.70 -4.81 1.08
N VAL A 61 0.47 -4.38 1.33
CA VAL A 61 -0.44 -5.00 2.28
C VAL A 61 -1.63 -5.60 1.57
N PHE A 62 -1.93 -6.85 1.92
CA PHE A 62 -3.08 -7.57 1.44
C PHE A 62 -4.07 -7.84 2.57
N PHE A 63 -5.35 -7.84 2.24
CA PHE A 63 -6.36 -8.50 3.05
C PHE A 63 -7.11 -9.51 2.19
N ARG A 64 -7.20 -10.75 2.69
CA ARG A 64 -7.88 -11.86 2.02
C ARG A 64 -8.90 -12.47 2.96
N ASP A 65 -10.13 -12.62 2.48
CA ASP A 65 -11.14 -13.43 3.16
C ASP A 65 -11.20 -14.85 2.57
N ASN A 66 -12.00 -15.71 3.19
CA ASN A 66 -12.19 -17.10 2.73
C ASN A 66 -12.98 -17.21 1.40
N LYS A 67 -13.40 -16.09 0.80
CA LYS A 67 -14.25 -16.02 -0.41
C LYS A 67 -13.57 -15.29 -1.56
N TYR A 68 -12.23 -15.24 -1.56
CA TYR A 68 -11.42 -14.58 -2.60
C TYR A 68 -11.64 -13.06 -2.74
N ASN A 69 -12.27 -12.41 -1.75
CA ASN A 69 -12.24 -10.96 -1.69
C ASN A 69 -10.84 -10.53 -1.31
N PHE A 70 -10.31 -9.61 -2.10
CA PHE A 70 -8.91 -9.25 -2.07
C PHE A 70 -8.79 -7.74 -2.10
N MET A 71 -8.18 -7.21 -1.05
CA MET A 71 -7.72 -5.84 -0.96
C MET A 71 -6.21 -5.85 -1.13
N PHE A 72 -5.69 -4.92 -1.92
CA PHE A 72 -4.26 -4.65 -2.01
C PHE A 72 -3.98 -3.16 -1.86
N VAL A 73 -3.04 -2.82 -1.00
CA VAL A 73 -2.46 -1.49 -0.89
C VAL A 73 -0.97 -1.61 -1.21
N PRO A 74 -0.51 -1.12 -2.38
CA PRO A 74 0.91 -1.08 -2.74
C PRO A 74 1.75 -0.34 -1.70
N VAL A 75 2.98 -0.79 -1.46
CA VAL A 75 3.86 -0.18 -0.46
C VAL A 75 4.11 1.31 -0.73
N GLU A 76 4.13 1.71 -2.00
CA GLU A 76 4.32 3.08 -2.48
C GLU A 76 3.17 4.01 -2.05
N GLN A 77 1.97 3.45 -1.85
CA GLN A 77 0.78 4.20 -1.49
C GLN A 77 0.58 4.28 0.03
N ILE A 78 1.31 3.49 0.82
CA ILE A 78 1.14 3.48 2.28
C ILE A 78 1.80 4.72 2.87
N VAL A 79 0.99 5.55 3.53
CA VAL A 79 1.47 6.73 4.26
C VAL A 79 1.92 6.32 5.66
N LYS A 80 1.12 5.52 6.36
CA LYS A 80 1.45 4.98 7.69
C LYS A 80 0.56 3.82 8.10
N ALA A 81 1.03 3.05 9.08
CA ALA A 81 0.24 2.06 9.78
C ALA A 81 0.42 2.21 11.29
N GLU A 82 -0.66 2.12 12.05
CA GLU A 82 -0.68 2.36 13.49
C GLU A 82 -1.56 1.32 14.18
N PHE A 83 -1.13 0.82 15.34
CA PHE A 83 -2.04 0.15 16.25
C PHE A 83 -2.77 1.21 17.08
N ARG A 84 -4.05 0.99 17.36
CA ARG A 84 -4.91 1.93 18.09
C ARG A 84 -5.78 1.15 19.08
N THR A 85 -6.06 1.73 20.24
CA THR A 85 -7.11 1.22 21.15
C THR A 85 -8.48 1.73 20.72
N GLY A 86 -9.56 1.10 21.20
CA GLY A 86 -10.92 1.60 20.95
C GLY A 86 -11.13 3.05 21.40
N GLU A 87 -10.49 3.48 22.49
CA GLU A 87 -10.54 4.88 22.93
C GLU A 87 -9.87 5.81 21.90
N GLN A 88 -8.68 5.45 21.41
CA GLN A 88 -7.97 6.24 20.40
C GLN A 88 -8.71 6.31 19.06
N VAL A 89 -9.40 5.23 18.68
CA VAL A 89 -10.27 5.21 17.49
C VAL A 89 -11.47 6.13 17.69
N SER A 90 -12.12 6.10 18.87
CA SER A 90 -13.29 6.94 19.14
C SER A 90 -13.01 8.44 19.11
N LYS A 91 -11.78 8.84 19.47
CA LYS A 91 -11.32 10.24 19.44
C LYS A 91 -10.87 10.70 18.04
N ASN A 92 -10.76 9.79 17.07
CA ASN A 92 -10.37 10.12 15.71
C ASN A 92 -11.61 10.15 14.80
N GLU A 93 -12.00 11.35 14.32
CA GLU A 93 -13.21 11.56 13.52
C GLU A 93 -13.30 10.69 12.25
N ARG A 94 -12.16 10.33 11.68
CA ARG A 94 -12.11 9.49 10.47
C ARG A 94 -12.38 8.04 10.82
N LEU A 95 -11.63 7.51 11.79
CA LEU A 95 -11.75 6.10 12.19
C LEU A 95 -13.06 5.84 12.92
N SER A 96 -13.57 6.81 13.68
CA SER A 96 -14.88 6.72 14.33
C SER A 96 -16.01 6.65 13.31
N ARG A 97 -15.93 7.37 12.19
CA ARG A 97 -16.89 7.24 11.07
C ARG A 97 -16.85 5.86 10.45
N ILE A 98 -15.67 5.33 10.13
CA ILE A 98 -15.53 3.96 9.61
C ILE A 98 -16.18 2.97 10.58
N LEU A 99 -15.88 3.10 11.87
CA LEU A 99 -16.40 2.22 12.90
C LEU A 99 -17.93 2.35 13.06
N ALA A 100 -18.50 3.56 12.95
CA ALA A 100 -19.95 3.75 12.98
C ALA A 100 -20.65 3.07 11.79
N PHE A 101 -20.06 3.12 10.59
CA PHE A 101 -20.61 2.45 9.42
C PHE A 101 -20.40 0.93 9.43
N SER A 102 -19.44 0.43 10.20
CA SER A 102 -19.19 -1.01 10.34
C SER A 102 -20.25 -1.77 11.15
N GLY A 103 -21.20 -1.06 11.78
CA GLY A 103 -22.16 -1.69 12.70
C GLY A 103 -21.53 -2.14 14.01
N PHE A 104 -20.31 -1.70 14.30
CA PHE A 104 -19.62 -1.96 15.56
C PHE A 104 -20.33 -1.23 16.70
N ASP A 105 -20.86 -2.00 17.64
CA ASP A 105 -21.71 -1.47 18.69
C ASP A 105 -20.89 -0.75 19.76
N PHE A 106 -20.84 0.57 19.70
CA PHE A 106 -20.18 1.37 20.74
C PHE A 106 -20.87 1.24 22.11
N ALA A 107 -22.01 0.56 22.24
CA ALA A 107 -22.68 0.32 23.52
C ALA A 107 -21.92 -0.63 24.48
N PHE A 108 -20.77 -1.20 24.09
CA PHE A 108 -19.96 -2.01 25.01
C PHE A 108 -19.48 -1.22 26.25
N ASN A 109 -19.58 -1.84 27.44
CA ASN A 109 -19.02 -1.32 28.69
C ASN A 109 -17.53 -0.96 28.53
N LYS A 110 -17.07 0.13 29.16
CA LYS A 110 -15.71 0.69 29.03
C LYS A 110 -14.58 -0.35 29.03
N LYS A 111 -14.65 -1.37 29.92
CA LYS A 111 -13.69 -2.49 30.00
C LYS A 111 -13.56 -3.32 28.71
N LYS A 112 -14.65 -3.51 27.97
CA LYS A 112 -14.63 -4.22 26.67
C LYS A 112 -14.03 -3.35 25.57
N ARG A 113 -14.22 -2.02 25.60
CA ARG A 113 -13.65 -1.10 24.59
C ARG A 113 -12.12 -0.99 24.69
N GLU A 114 -11.57 -1.01 25.90
CA GLU A 114 -10.12 -0.93 26.13
C GLU A 114 -9.38 -2.20 25.67
N GLY A 115 -10.05 -3.36 25.69
CA GLY A 115 -9.47 -4.64 25.26
C GLY A 115 -9.46 -4.87 23.75
N ILE A 116 -10.11 -4.01 22.96
CA ILE A 116 -10.19 -4.16 21.51
C ILE A 116 -9.07 -3.34 20.86
N ILE A 117 -8.24 -4.05 20.12
CA ILE A 117 -7.05 -3.51 19.46
C ILE A 117 -7.35 -3.42 17.97
N PHE A 118 -7.11 -2.24 17.42
CA PHE A 118 -7.31 -1.95 16.02
C PHE A 118 -5.98 -1.72 15.30
N LEU A 119 -5.94 -2.12 14.02
CA LEU A 119 -4.92 -1.72 13.06
C LEU A 119 -5.55 -0.69 12.13
N SER A 120 -4.94 0.48 12.05
CA SER A 120 -5.28 1.52 11.08
C SER A 120 -4.18 1.63 10.04
N ILE A 121 -4.54 1.55 8.76
CA ILE A 121 -3.61 1.75 7.64
C ILE A 121 -4.07 2.99 6.87
N THR A 122 -3.25 4.02 6.83
CA THR A 122 -3.50 5.21 5.99
C THR A 122 -2.71 5.06 4.71
N TYR A 123 -3.39 5.24 3.59
CA TYR A 123 -2.84 5.16 2.25
C TYR A 123 -3.29 6.35 1.41
N ARG A 124 -2.58 6.63 0.32
CA ARG A 124 -2.90 7.71 -0.60
C ARG A 124 -3.14 7.17 -1.99
N GLU A 125 -4.32 7.45 -2.51
CA GLU A 125 -4.73 7.09 -3.87
C GLU A 125 -5.24 8.36 -4.55
N ASN A 126 -4.70 8.69 -5.74
CA ASN A 126 -5.08 9.89 -6.50
C ASN A 126 -5.08 11.19 -5.67
N LEU A 127 -4.04 11.40 -4.85
CA LEU A 127 -3.88 12.53 -3.92
C LEU A 127 -4.86 12.59 -2.74
N VAL A 128 -5.81 11.65 -2.66
CA VAL A 128 -6.74 11.55 -1.53
C VAL A 128 -6.17 10.56 -0.51
N GLU A 129 -6.05 11.01 0.74
CA GLU A 129 -5.66 10.12 1.82
C GLU A 129 -6.89 9.34 2.32
N SER A 130 -6.78 8.01 2.28
CA SER A 130 -7.75 7.02 2.72
C SER A 130 -7.25 6.27 3.95
N SER A 131 -8.15 5.74 4.80
CA SER A 131 -7.75 4.89 5.92
C SER A 131 -8.61 3.65 5.99
N ILE A 132 -7.97 2.54 6.26
CA ILE A 132 -8.58 1.22 6.43
C ILE A 132 -8.48 0.84 7.90
N LEU A 133 -9.57 0.29 8.45
CA LEU A 133 -9.63 -0.10 9.84
C LEU A 133 -9.86 -1.61 9.96
N PHE A 134 -9.07 -2.25 10.81
CA PHE A 134 -9.22 -3.65 11.18
C PHE A 134 -9.27 -3.80 12.70
N GLU A 135 -10.10 -4.70 13.21
CA GLU A 135 -9.92 -5.29 14.53
C GLU A 135 -8.88 -6.42 14.44
N CYS A 136 -7.76 -6.29 15.14
CA CYS A 136 -6.62 -7.20 15.01
C CYS A 136 -5.86 -7.34 16.33
N LYS A 137 -5.84 -8.55 16.89
CA LYS A 137 -5.11 -8.84 18.15
C LYS A 137 -3.62 -8.54 18.05
N ASN A 138 -3.02 -8.78 16.89
CA ASN A 138 -1.59 -8.55 16.63
C ASN A 138 -1.35 -7.25 15.85
N ALA A 139 -2.22 -6.23 16.00
CA ALA A 139 -2.12 -4.98 15.26
C ALA A 139 -0.73 -4.33 15.39
N ASN A 140 -0.10 -4.39 16.56
CA ASN A 140 1.24 -3.85 16.78
C ASN A 140 2.28 -4.54 15.88
N LYS A 141 2.31 -5.89 15.88
CA LYS A 141 3.19 -6.68 15.01
C LYS A 141 3.00 -6.34 13.53
N ILE A 142 1.75 -6.22 13.09
CA ILE A 142 1.42 -5.90 11.70
C ILE A 142 1.83 -4.47 11.35
N ALA A 143 1.52 -3.49 12.21
CA ALA A 143 1.92 -2.10 12.02
C ALA A 143 3.45 -1.96 11.92
N SER A 144 4.21 -2.60 12.81
CA SER A 144 5.68 -2.61 12.75
C SER A 144 6.20 -3.24 11.46
N ALA A 145 5.59 -4.35 10.99
CA ALA A 145 5.98 -4.97 9.73
C ALA A 145 5.72 -4.05 8.53
N ILE A 146 4.60 -3.31 8.54
CA ILE A 146 4.28 -2.33 7.49
C ILE A 146 5.28 -1.16 7.53
N THR A 147 5.58 -0.62 8.71
CA THR A 147 6.59 0.44 8.85
C THR A 147 7.94 -0.01 8.32
N LYS A 148 8.33 -1.27 8.57
CA LYS A 148 9.57 -1.84 8.07
C LYS A 148 9.62 -1.86 6.54
N ILE A 149 8.60 -2.41 5.87
CA ILE A 149 8.60 -2.47 4.40
C ILE A 149 8.57 -1.08 3.76
N VAL A 150 7.88 -0.11 4.36
CA VAL A 150 7.85 1.27 3.86
C VAL A 150 9.22 1.92 3.97
N GLN A 151 9.94 1.69 5.07
CA GLN A 151 11.30 2.19 5.26
C GLN A 151 12.31 1.51 4.31
N GLU A 152 12.19 0.21 4.11
CA GLU A 152 13.04 -0.55 3.18
C GLU A 152 12.82 -0.06 1.74
N HIS A 153 11.56 0.07 1.31
CA HIS A 153 11.21 0.59 -0.01
C HIS A 153 11.73 2.02 -0.24
N ALA A 154 11.62 2.90 0.77
CA ALA A 154 12.15 4.25 0.67
C ALA A 154 13.70 4.28 0.51
N LYS A 155 14.41 3.34 1.14
CA LYS A 155 15.86 3.20 0.99
C LYS A 155 16.23 2.68 -0.40
N GLU A 156 15.53 1.65 -0.88
CA GLU A 156 15.76 1.08 -2.22
C GLU A 156 15.57 2.13 -3.32
N LYS A 157 14.48 2.90 -3.25
CA LYS A 157 14.21 3.99 -4.21
C LYS A 157 15.29 5.08 -4.19
N LYS A 158 15.80 5.42 -3.00
CA LYS A 158 16.90 6.37 -2.87
C LYS A 158 18.18 5.84 -3.52
N VAL A 159 18.54 4.57 -3.26
CA VAL A 159 19.72 3.93 -3.85
C VAL A 159 19.62 3.87 -5.39
N GLU A 160 18.45 3.53 -5.93
CA GLU A 160 18.21 3.52 -7.38
C GLU A 160 18.38 4.90 -8.01
N THR A 161 17.88 5.94 -7.33
CA THR A 161 18.02 7.35 -7.76
C THR A 161 19.48 7.81 -7.69
N ASP A 162 20.18 7.50 -6.60
CA ASP A 162 21.61 7.83 -6.44
C ASP A 162 22.44 7.13 -7.53
N THR A 163 22.13 5.87 -7.86
CA THR A 163 22.82 5.11 -8.91
C THR A 163 22.62 5.73 -10.29
N THR A 164 21.38 6.11 -10.65
CA THR A 164 21.09 6.77 -11.94
C THR A 164 21.74 8.15 -12.06
N LEU A 165 21.78 8.94 -10.97
CA LEU A 165 22.49 10.22 -10.96
C LEU A 165 24.01 10.04 -11.11
N ILE A 166 24.59 9.01 -10.51
CA ILE A 166 26.02 8.67 -10.67
C ILE A 166 26.32 8.26 -12.12
N GLU A 167 25.45 7.47 -12.76
CA GLU A 167 25.59 7.07 -14.15
C GLU A 167 25.54 8.27 -15.10
N LEU A 168 24.59 9.17 -14.92
CA LEU A 168 24.51 10.44 -15.67
C LEU A 168 25.80 11.26 -15.50
N MET A 169 26.36 11.33 -14.28
CA MET A 169 27.60 12.06 -14.01
C MET A 169 28.82 11.43 -14.70
N LYS A 170 28.86 10.09 -14.82
CA LYS A 170 29.88 9.37 -15.60
C LYS A 170 29.72 9.66 -17.10
N GLU A 171 28.51 9.63 -17.62
CA GLU A 171 28.22 9.87 -19.03
C GLU A 171 28.65 11.28 -19.47
N ILE A 172 28.28 12.34 -18.73
CA ILE A 172 28.71 13.70 -19.08
C ILE A 172 30.24 13.87 -18.98
N SER A 173 30.90 13.12 -18.10
CA SER A 173 32.37 13.14 -17.97
C SER A 173 33.04 12.50 -19.18
N VAL A 174 32.47 11.40 -19.70
CA VAL A 174 32.93 10.76 -20.95
C VAL A 174 32.70 11.68 -22.15
N LEU A 175 31.53 12.32 -22.25
CA LEU A 175 31.23 13.25 -23.34
C LEU A 175 32.17 14.47 -23.37
N ARG A 176 32.53 15.00 -22.19
CA ARG A 176 33.59 16.02 -22.08
C ARG A 176 34.94 15.48 -22.55
N ALA A 177 35.34 14.29 -22.10
CA ALA A 177 36.61 13.68 -22.50
C ALA A 177 36.70 13.42 -24.02
N MET A 178 35.57 13.19 -24.68
CA MET A 178 35.46 13.06 -26.13
C MET A 178 35.37 14.42 -26.87
N ASN A 179 35.50 15.55 -26.17
CA ASN A 179 35.29 16.90 -26.69
C ASN A 179 33.91 17.11 -27.35
N VAL A 180 32.90 16.32 -26.96
CA VAL A 180 31.51 16.45 -27.41
C VAL A 180 30.79 17.57 -26.68
N LEU A 181 31.17 17.83 -25.42
CA LEU A 181 30.69 18.96 -24.62
C LEU A 181 31.80 19.99 -24.45
N THR A 182 31.43 21.27 -24.51
CA THR A 182 32.31 22.35 -24.06
C THR A 182 32.42 22.37 -22.54
N GLU A 183 33.45 23.04 -22.00
CA GLU A 183 33.63 23.19 -20.54
C GLU A 183 32.42 23.83 -19.86
N GLU A 184 31.83 24.84 -20.50
CA GLU A 184 30.67 25.56 -19.97
C GLU A 184 29.45 24.63 -19.90
N GLU A 185 29.19 23.86 -20.96
CA GLU A 185 28.07 22.90 -21.00
C GLU A 185 28.26 21.75 -20.02
N PHE A 186 29.49 21.27 -19.85
CA PHE A 186 29.82 20.27 -18.85
C PHE A 186 29.55 20.80 -17.45
N HIS A 187 30.02 22.01 -17.14
CA HIS A 187 29.78 22.64 -15.84
C HIS A 187 28.30 22.86 -15.56
N GLN A 188 27.54 23.34 -16.54
CA GLN A 188 26.10 23.54 -16.40
C GLN A 188 25.37 22.23 -16.11
N LYS A 189 25.64 21.16 -16.89
CA LYS A 189 25.01 19.84 -16.69
C LYS A 189 25.43 19.19 -15.39
N LYS A 190 26.69 19.36 -14.98
CA LYS A 190 27.18 18.87 -13.68
C LYS A 190 26.47 19.55 -12.52
N MET A 191 26.25 20.87 -12.59
CA MET A 191 25.52 21.62 -11.56
C MET A 191 24.05 21.21 -11.48
N ASP A 192 23.41 21.00 -12.63
CA ASP A 192 22.03 20.49 -12.68
C ASP A 192 21.92 19.10 -12.01
N ILE A 193 22.82 18.17 -12.32
CA ILE A 193 22.85 16.84 -11.66
C ILE A 193 23.09 16.97 -10.15
N LEU A 194 24.07 17.78 -9.74
CA LEU A 194 24.39 17.97 -8.32
C LEU A 194 23.28 18.65 -7.53
N SER A 195 22.42 19.45 -8.17
CA SER A 195 21.24 20.04 -7.53
C SER A 195 20.08 19.05 -7.32
N ARG A 196 20.15 17.87 -7.95
CA ARG A 196 19.15 16.80 -7.85
C ARG A 196 19.56 15.68 -6.89
N MET A 197 20.80 15.71 -6.38
CA MET A 197 21.31 14.80 -5.34
C MET A 197 20.92 15.28 -3.94
#